data_AF-A0A1B2LUS6-F1
#
_entry.id   AF-A0A1B2LUS6-F1
#
_cell.length_a   1.000
_cell.length_b   1.000
_cell.length_c   1.000
_cell.angle_alpha   90.00
_cell.angle_beta   90.00
_cell.angle_gamma   90.00
#
_symmetry.space_group_name_H-M   'P 1'
#
loop_
_entity.id
_entity.type
_entity.pdbx_description
1 polymer ?
#
loop_
_entity_poly.entity_id
_entity_poly.type
_entity_poly.pdbx_seq_one_letter_code
_entity_poly.pdbx_strand_id
1 'polypeptide(L)'
;NRFYYQKSIPLKDASLIGRADDIALRREWMRRITDHDGAAPGEGGIERWLVLAEGVGLDRDTVAGCDGVLSATRFACEAYIRFVREKSLLEAVASSLTE
;
A
#
# COMPACT_ATOMS: atom_id res chain seq x y z
N ASN A 1 -2.52 6.00 11.63
CA ASN A 1 -1.71 6.68 10.57
C ASN A 1 -0.83 5.73 9.77
N ARG A 2 0.19 5.08 10.36
CA ARG A 2 1.11 4.21 9.58
C ARG A 2 0.42 3.00 8.94
N PHE A 3 -0.56 2.41 9.61
CA PHE A 3 -1.43 1.38 9.03
C PHE A 3 -2.07 1.83 7.70
N TYR A 4 -2.62 3.06 7.65
CA TYR A 4 -3.25 3.60 6.44
C TYR A 4 -2.25 3.71 5.28
N TYR A 5 -1.01 4.12 5.56
CA TYR A 5 0.05 4.13 4.55
C TYR A 5 0.33 2.73 4.01
N GLN A 6 0.45 1.74 4.89
CA GLN A 6 0.74 0.35 4.50
C GLN A 6 -0.40 -0.28 3.70
N LYS A 7 -1.65 -0.05 4.13
CA LYS A 7 -2.86 -0.39 3.37
C LYS A 7 -2.92 0.28 1.99
N SER A 8 -2.27 1.43 1.81
CA SER A 8 -2.27 2.15 0.53
C SER A 8 -1.23 1.63 -0.46
N ILE A 9 -0.21 0.87 -0.02
CA ILE A 9 0.88 0.39 -0.88
C ILE A 9 0.36 -0.55 -1.99
N PRO A 10 -0.48 -1.57 -1.70
CA PRO A 10 -1.06 -2.42 -2.74
C PRO A 10 -1.85 -1.63 -3.79
N LEU A 11 -2.57 -0.58 -3.38
CA LEU A 11 -3.33 0.29 -4.30
C LEU A 11 -2.42 1.11 -5.21
N LYS A 12 -1.30 1.59 -4.65
CA LYS A 12 -0.23 2.26 -5.40
C LYS A 12 0.40 1.29 -6.41
N ASP A 13 0.74 0.08 -5.99
CA ASP A 13 1.37 -0.92 -6.86
C ASP A 13 0.43 -1.45 -7.94
N ALA A 14 -0.86 -1.64 -7.62
CA ALA A 14 -1.87 -2.00 -8.61
C ALA A 14 -2.04 -0.90 -9.68
N SER A 15 -1.95 0.38 -9.28
CA SER A 15 -1.99 1.51 -10.22
C SER A 15 -0.79 1.52 -11.19
N LEU A 16 0.39 1.04 -10.75
CA LEU A 16 1.55 0.87 -11.62
C LEU A 16 1.35 -0.30 -12.58
N ILE A 17 0.92 -1.46 -12.07
CA ILE A 17 0.66 -2.67 -12.87
C ILE A 17 -0.35 -2.39 -13.97
N GLY A 18 -1.43 -1.66 -13.67
CA GLY A 18 -2.48 -1.32 -14.64
C GLY A 18 -2.00 -0.46 -15.83
N ARG A 19 -0.79 0.09 -15.75
CA ARG A 19 -0.17 0.94 -16.79
C ARG A 19 1.03 0.31 -17.47
N ALA A 20 1.49 -0.85 -17.00
CA ALA A 20 2.69 -1.50 -17.51
C ALA A 20 2.35 -2.46 -18.65
N ASP A 21 2.82 -2.20 -19.86
CA ASP A 21 2.63 -3.10 -21.01
C ASP A 21 3.53 -4.35 -20.93
N ASP A 22 4.70 -4.24 -20.30
CA ASP A 22 5.64 -5.34 -20.12
C ASP A 22 5.13 -6.39 -19.12
N ILE A 23 4.93 -7.61 -19.61
CA ILE A 23 4.49 -8.76 -18.80
C ILE A 23 5.50 -9.10 -17.71
N ALA A 24 6.81 -9.02 -17.99
CA ALA A 24 7.85 -9.33 -17.02
C ALA A 24 7.80 -8.35 -15.85
N LEU A 25 7.69 -7.05 -16.15
CA LEU A 25 7.48 -6.02 -15.14
C LEU A 25 6.23 -6.28 -14.29
N ARG A 26 5.08 -6.58 -14.92
CA ARG A 26 3.84 -6.86 -14.18
C ARG A 26 3.98 -8.06 -13.24
N ARG A 27 4.65 -9.13 -13.68
CA ARG A 27 4.90 -10.33 -12.84
C ARG A 27 5.75 -10.01 -11.62
N GLU A 28 6.87 -9.30 -11.82
CA GLU A 28 7.73 -8.91 -10.69
C GLU A 28 7.00 -7.97 -9.73
N TRP A 29 6.24 -7.00 -10.26
CA TRP A 29 5.53 -6.03 -9.43
C TRP A 29 4.38 -6.64 -8.64
N MET A 30 3.72 -7.68 -9.18
CA MET A 30 2.62 -8.38 -8.51
C MET A 30 3.04 -9.02 -7.19
N ARG A 31 4.31 -9.46 -7.08
CA ARG A 31 4.87 -9.99 -5.83
C ARG A 31 4.74 -8.99 -4.68
N ARG A 32 4.92 -7.69 -4.94
CA ARG A 32 4.80 -6.63 -3.93
C ARG A 32 3.40 -6.54 -3.33
N ILE A 33 2.38 -6.74 -4.16
CA ILE A 33 0.98 -6.78 -3.71
C ILE A 33 0.76 -8.02 -2.84
N THR A 34 1.16 -9.20 -3.31
CA THR A 34 1.01 -10.45 -2.56
C THR A 34 1.76 -10.41 -1.22
N ASP A 35 2.95 -9.82 -1.17
CA ASP A 35 3.72 -9.65 0.08
C ASP A 35 2.99 -8.77 1.10
N HIS A 36 2.24 -7.75 0.64
CA HIS A 36 1.47 -6.85 1.51
C HIS A 36 0.11 -7.41 1.91
N ASP A 37 -0.66 -7.92 0.95
CA ASP A 37 -2.05 -8.38 1.14
C ASP A 37 -2.14 -9.81 1.67
N GLY A 38 -1.12 -10.64 1.42
CA GLY A 38 -1.19 -12.08 1.66
C GLY A 38 -1.98 -12.84 0.59
N ALA A 39 -2.02 -14.17 0.70
CA ALA A 39 -2.82 -15.01 -0.19
C ALA A 39 -4.17 -15.42 0.43
N ALA A 40 -4.30 -15.29 1.75
CA ALA A 40 -5.51 -15.56 2.51
C ALA A 40 -5.75 -14.52 3.62
N PRO A 41 -6.96 -14.46 4.20
CA PRO A 41 -7.25 -13.58 5.33
C PRO A 41 -6.29 -13.83 6.52
N GLY A 42 -5.78 -12.77 7.11
CA GLY A 42 -4.83 -12.85 8.23
C GLY A 42 -3.38 -13.12 7.80
N GLU A 43 -3.08 -13.05 6.51
CA GLU A 43 -1.71 -13.12 5.98
C GLU A 43 -1.21 -11.74 5.52
N GLY A 44 0.04 -11.70 5.05
CA GLY A 44 0.64 -10.51 4.45
C GLY A 44 1.23 -9.52 5.44
N GLY A 45 1.91 -8.51 4.89
CA GLY A 45 2.50 -7.42 5.65
C GLY A 45 1.46 -6.56 6.38
N ILE A 46 0.28 -6.37 5.82
CA ILE A 46 -0.79 -5.54 6.42
C ILE A 46 -1.27 -6.14 7.75
N GLU A 47 -1.39 -7.46 7.86
CA GLU A 47 -1.79 -8.11 9.11
C GLU A 47 -0.83 -7.78 10.26
N ARG A 48 0.49 -7.73 9.99
CA ARG A 48 1.48 -7.38 11.01
C ARG A 48 1.27 -5.98 11.57
N TRP A 49 0.75 -5.05 10.77
CA TRP A 49 0.41 -3.70 11.23
C TRP A 49 -0.87 -3.65 12.07
N LEU A 50 -1.84 -4.56 11.83
CA LEU A 50 -3.00 -4.72 12.71
C LEU A 50 -2.58 -5.30 14.05
N VAL A 51 -1.78 -6.37 14.05
CA VAL A 51 -1.21 -6.97 15.26
C VAL A 51 -0.40 -5.95 16.07
N LEU A 52 0.38 -5.09 15.40
CA LEU A 52 1.11 -4.01 16.08
C LEU A 52 0.15 -3.00 16.75
N ALA A 53 -0.94 -2.65 16.09
CA ALA A 53 -1.91 -1.69 16.62
C ALA A 53 -2.65 -2.26 17.85
N GLU A 54 -3.06 -3.53 17.79
CA GLU A 54 -3.61 -4.27 18.93
C GLU A 54 -2.60 -4.34 20.09
N GLY A 55 -1.33 -4.59 19.78
CA GLY A 55 -0.24 -4.67 20.77
C GLY A 55 0.02 -3.37 21.52
N VAL A 56 -0.41 -2.22 20.99
CA VAL A 56 -0.37 -0.92 21.68
C VAL A 56 -1.74 -0.49 22.23
N GLY A 57 -2.71 -1.40 22.28
CA GLY A 57 -4.02 -1.22 22.91
C GLY A 57 -5.08 -0.55 22.04
N LEU A 58 -4.89 -0.50 20.71
CA LEU A 58 -5.92 -0.01 19.80
C LEU A 58 -6.88 -1.13 19.40
N ASP A 59 -8.15 -0.77 19.25
CA ASP A 59 -9.17 -1.66 18.71
C ASP A 59 -8.90 -1.97 17.23
N ARG A 60 -8.99 -3.26 16.86
CA ARG A 60 -8.67 -3.75 15.52
C ARG A 60 -9.58 -3.16 14.46
N ASP A 61 -10.88 -3.15 14.71
CA ASP A 61 -11.89 -2.71 13.74
C ASP A 61 -11.78 -1.20 13.48
N THR A 62 -11.53 -0.42 14.54
CA THR A 62 -11.23 1.02 14.45
C THR A 62 -10.02 1.29 13.56
N VAL A 63 -8.94 0.52 13.72
CA VAL A 63 -7.72 0.67 12.91
C VAL A 63 -7.96 0.24 11.46
N ALA A 64 -8.61 -0.91 11.25
CA ALA A 64 -8.95 -1.43 9.93
C ALA A 64 -9.90 -0.48 9.15
N GLY A 65 -10.86 0.10 9.87
CA GLY A 65 -11.77 1.15 9.41
C GLY A 65 -11.07 2.47 9.11
N CYS A 66 -9.82 2.62 9.55
CA CYS A 66 -9.00 3.82 9.40
C CYS A 66 -9.57 5.03 10.14
N ASP A 67 -10.33 4.79 11.21
CA ASP A 67 -10.88 5.84 12.05
C ASP A 67 -9.75 6.58 12.77
N GLY A 68 -9.88 7.90 12.88
CA GLY A 68 -8.84 8.75 13.49
C GLY A 68 -7.54 8.91 12.67
N VAL A 69 -7.46 8.39 11.45
CA VAL A 69 -6.34 8.71 10.54
C VAL A 69 -6.38 10.19 10.17
N LEU A 70 -5.25 10.88 10.37
CA LEU A 70 -5.11 12.30 10.10
C LEU A 70 -5.32 12.60 8.60
N SER A 71 -6.02 13.69 8.31
CA SER A 71 -6.27 14.14 6.94
C SER A 71 -4.98 14.34 6.14
N ALA A 72 -3.91 14.80 6.78
CA ALA A 72 -2.59 14.93 6.14
C ALA A 72 -2.01 13.57 5.69
N THR A 73 -2.20 12.51 6.48
CA THR A 73 -1.79 11.15 6.10
C THR A 73 -2.61 10.64 4.93
N ARG A 74 -3.93 10.89 4.92
CA ARG A 74 -4.81 10.53 3.80
C ARG A 74 -4.37 11.21 2.51
N PHE A 75 -4.23 12.53 2.56
CA PHE A 75 -3.78 13.34 1.44
C PHE A 75 -2.42 12.87 0.88
N ALA A 76 -1.46 12.59 1.75
CA ALA A 76 -0.14 12.12 1.30
C ALA A 76 -0.20 10.75 0.60
N CYS A 77 -0.97 9.80 1.13
CA CYS A 77 -1.11 8.47 0.51
C CYS A 77 -1.87 8.54 -0.82
N GLU A 78 -2.96 9.32 -0.87
CA GLU A 78 -3.72 9.54 -2.10
C GLU A 78 -2.88 10.25 -3.17
N ALA A 79 -2.08 11.25 -2.77
CA ALA A 79 -1.14 11.89 -3.66
C ALA A 79 -0.10 10.91 -4.21
N TYR A 80 0.35 9.94 -3.41
CA TYR A 80 1.30 8.93 -3.86
C TYR A 80 0.69 7.96 -4.87
N ILE A 81 -0.53 7.46 -4.61
CA ILE A 81 -1.28 6.63 -5.55
C ILE A 81 -1.50 7.39 -6.87
N ARG A 82 -1.93 8.65 -6.78
CA ARG A 82 -2.14 9.52 -7.94
C ARG A 82 -0.85 9.77 -8.70
N PHE A 83 0.26 10.03 -8.02
CA PHE A 83 1.57 10.23 -8.64
C PHE A 83 1.95 9.02 -9.50
N VAL A 84 1.84 7.80 -8.97
CA VAL A 84 2.11 6.56 -9.70
C VAL A 84 1.13 6.34 -10.85
N ARG A 85 -0.12 6.79 -10.72
CA ARG A 85 -1.13 6.70 -11.79
C ARG A 85 -0.93 7.71 -12.93
N GLU A 86 -0.37 8.89 -12.66
CA GLU A 86 -0.35 10.00 -13.61
C GLU A 86 1.02 10.32 -14.21
N LYS A 87 2.12 10.07 -13.49
CA LYS A 87 3.49 10.40 -13.95
C LYS A 87 4.05 9.37 -14.92
N SER A 88 5.23 9.60 -15.51
CA SER A 88 5.83 8.59 -16.39
C SER A 88 6.06 7.27 -15.66
N LEU A 89 6.13 6.15 -16.39
CA LEU A 89 6.41 4.85 -15.79
C LEU A 89 7.78 4.85 -15.07
N LEU A 90 8.76 5.60 -15.61
CA LEU A 90 10.06 5.80 -14.98
C LEU A 90 9.92 6.49 -13.61
N GLU A 91 9.21 7.62 -13.53
CA GLU A 91 8.98 8.32 -12.26
C GLU A 91 8.22 7.45 -11.26
N ALA A 92 7.22 6.69 -11.74
CA ALA A 92 6.43 5.77 -10.92
C ALA A 92 7.31 4.67 -10.30
N VAL A 93 8.16 4.02 -11.09
CA VAL A 93 9.12 3.02 -10.59
C VAL A 93 10.17 3.67 -9.68
N ALA A 94 10.73 4.82 -10.06
CA ALA A 94 11.74 5.51 -9.25
C ALA A 94 11.20 5.94 -7.86
N SER A 95 9.89 6.18 -7.76
CA SER A 95 9.26 6.50 -6.48
C SER A 95 9.27 5.37 -5.45
N SER A 96 9.65 4.15 -5.83
CA SER A 96 9.84 3.02 -4.88
C SER A 96 11.26 2.90 -4.33
N LEU A 97 12.21 3.75 -4.75
CA LEU A 97 13.64 3.63 -4.39
C LEU A 97 13.99 4.04 -2.94
N THR A 98 12.98 4.21 -2.09
CA THR A 98 13.16 4.30 -0.64
C THR A 98 13.29 2.93 0.02
N GLU A 99 12.97 1.87 -0.73
CA GLU A 99 12.99 0.45 -0.33
C GLU A 99 14.27 -0.23 -0.84
#